data_AF-A0A963LV54-F1
#
_entry.id   AF-A0A963LV54-F1
#
_cell.length_a   1.000
_cell.length_b   1.000
_cell.length_c   1.000
_cell.angle_alpha   90.00
_cell.angle_beta   90.00
_cell.angle_gamma   90.00
#
_symmetry.space_group_name_H-M   'P 1'
#
loop_
_entity.id
_entity.type
_entity.pdbx_description
1 polymer ?
#
loop_
_entity_poly.entity_id
_entity_poly.type
_entity_poly.pdbx_seq_one_letter_code
_entity_poly.pdbx_strand_id
1 'polypeptide(L)'
;AKLDIPVRQVLIEARIVEASDTFGKSLGVKLGGGINPPGGVQVLSQGGNALSTTFGSSYVEGAAQTTSGSFVNLPAIGQNGYNPASFAVSIFNAAANRFLSLELSALEADGKGKVVSSPRVVTADQIKALIEQGTELPYQVATSSGATSIAFRKANLKLEVTPQITPEGNIILDLDVNKDTVGQST
;
A
#
# COMPACT_ATOMS: atom_id res chain seq x y z
N ALA A 1 5.24 -63.31 -15.48
CA ALA A 1 4.47 -62.05 -15.57
C ALA A 1 4.51 -61.37 -14.21
N LYS A 2 5.20 -60.24 -14.08
CA LYS A 2 5.28 -59.44 -12.85
C LYS A 2 4.87 -58.01 -13.21
N LEU A 3 3.62 -57.88 -13.67
CA LEU A 3 3.02 -56.63 -14.16
C LEU A 3 2.12 -55.99 -13.09
N ASP A 4 1.81 -56.73 -12.03
CA ASP A 4 1.00 -56.25 -10.91
C ASP A 4 1.92 -56.00 -9.71
N ILE A 5 2.45 -54.78 -9.63
CA ILE A 5 3.19 -54.26 -8.48
C ILE A 5 2.54 -52.95 -8.05
N PRO A 6 2.47 -52.67 -6.73
CA PRO A 6 1.91 -51.41 -6.25
C PRO A 6 2.73 -50.23 -6.75
N VAL A 7 2.06 -49.19 -7.22
CA VAL A 7 2.69 -47.93 -7.65
C VAL A 7 3.25 -47.19 -6.45
N ARG A 8 4.43 -46.60 -6.63
CA ARG A 8 5.08 -45.77 -5.62
C ARG A 8 4.38 -44.42 -5.57
N GLN A 9 4.15 -43.91 -4.35
CA GLN A 9 3.56 -42.59 -4.11
C GLN A 9 4.59 -41.64 -3.52
N VAL A 10 4.46 -40.36 -3.85
CA VAL A 10 5.35 -39.30 -3.40
C VAL A 10 4.53 -38.09 -2.96
N LEU A 11 5.00 -37.42 -1.90
CA LEU A 11 4.49 -36.12 -1.47
C LEU A 11 5.44 -35.05 -2.01
N ILE A 12 4.89 -34.11 -2.77
CA ILE A 12 5.60 -32.96 -3.30
C ILE A 12 5.15 -31.72 -2.54
N GLU A 13 6.12 -30.92 -2.11
CA GLU A 13 5.90 -29.63 -1.46
C GLU A 13 6.74 -28.58 -2.18
N ALA A 14 6.09 -27.49 -2.58
CA ALA A 14 6.78 -26.30 -3.07
C ALA A 14 6.78 -25.23 -1.97
N ARG A 15 7.78 -24.34 -1.98
CA ARG A 15 7.85 -23.21 -1.05
C ARG A 15 8.18 -21.94 -1.81
N ILE A 16 7.20 -21.03 -1.90
CA ILE A 16 7.35 -19.72 -2.51
C ILE A 16 7.53 -18.71 -1.39
N VAL A 17 8.62 -17.94 -1.42
CA VAL A 17 8.93 -16.93 -0.40
C VAL A 17 9.05 -15.57 -1.09
N GLU A 18 8.20 -14.65 -0.69
CA GLU A 18 8.24 -13.26 -1.11
C GLU A 18 8.58 -12.40 0.10
N ALA A 19 9.58 -11.54 -0.06
CA ALA A 19 9.98 -10.57 0.95
C ALA A 19 9.93 -9.18 0.34
N SER A 20 9.26 -8.25 1.02
CA SER A 20 9.18 -6.85 0.62
C SER A 20 9.77 -5.97 1.72
N ASP A 21 10.52 -4.97 1.29
CA ASP A 21 11.09 -3.94 2.15
C ASP A 21 10.80 -2.59 1.49
N THR A 22 10.11 -1.72 2.22
CA THR A 22 9.68 -0.40 1.75
C THR A 22 10.02 0.64 2.79
N PHE A 23 10.61 1.74 2.34
CA PHE A 23 10.97 2.87 3.20
C PHE A 23 10.51 4.18 2.58
N GLY A 24 9.93 5.04 3.41
CA GLY A 24 9.50 6.37 3.01
C GLY A 24 9.76 7.39 4.11
N LYS A 25 10.27 8.56 3.72
CA LYS A 25 10.49 9.68 4.63
C LYS A 25 9.91 10.95 4.03
N SER A 26 9.25 11.73 4.86
CA SER A 26 8.59 12.98 4.50
C SER A 26 8.91 14.02 5.57
N LEU A 27 9.37 15.19 5.15
CA LEU A 27 9.67 16.32 6.01
C LEU A 27 9.13 17.57 5.33
N GLY A 28 8.46 18.41 6.11
CA GLY A 28 7.87 19.63 5.59
C GLY A 28 7.85 20.75 6.61
N VAL A 29 7.81 21.96 6.11
CA VAL A 29 7.89 23.19 6.88
C VAL A 29 6.82 24.17 6.45
N LYS A 30 6.18 24.79 7.43
CA LYS A 30 5.33 25.96 7.24
C LYS A 30 5.91 27.11 8.06
N LEU A 31 6.09 28.24 7.40
CA LEU A 31 6.50 29.48 8.02
C LEU A 31 5.44 30.53 7.73
N GLY A 32 4.97 31.17 8.78
CA GLY A 32 3.97 32.21 8.70
C GLY A 32 4.24 33.30 9.72
N GLY A 33 3.67 34.46 9.49
CA GLY A 33 3.81 35.58 10.41
C GLY A 33 2.76 36.62 10.15
N GLY A 34 2.61 37.53 11.10
CA GLY A 34 1.59 38.53 11.00
C GLY A 34 1.71 39.67 11.98
N ILE A 35 0.93 40.72 11.72
CA ILE A 35 0.72 41.83 12.63
C ILE A 35 -0.77 41.95 12.94
N ASN A 36 -1.10 42.08 14.22
CA ASN A 36 -2.44 42.36 14.72
C ASN A 36 -2.53 43.88 14.97
N PRO A 37 -3.27 44.66 14.17
CA PRO A 37 -3.45 46.07 14.45
C PRO A 37 -4.24 46.29 15.76
N PRO A 38 -4.06 47.43 16.46
CA PRO A 38 -4.84 47.77 17.64
C PRO A 38 -6.33 47.82 17.27
N GLY A 39 -7.13 46.88 17.81
CA GLY A 39 -8.54 46.71 17.44
C GLY A 39 -9.03 45.25 17.45
N GLY A 40 -8.12 44.27 17.43
CA GLY A 40 -8.43 42.85 17.60
C GLY A 40 -9.00 42.16 16.36
N VAL A 41 -8.70 40.86 16.20
CA VAL A 41 -9.22 39.99 15.14
C VAL A 41 -10.03 38.86 15.79
N GLN A 42 -11.27 38.65 15.37
CA GLN A 42 -12.03 37.44 15.70
C GLN A 42 -11.45 36.25 14.93
N VAL A 43 -10.86 35.30 15.64
CA VAL A 43 -10.42 34.02 15.09
C VAL A 43 -11.62 33.06 15.13
N LEU A 44 -12.31 32.89 14.01
CA LEU A 44 -13.34 31.87 13.83
C LEU A 44 -12.67 30.52 13.57
N SER A 45 -12.63 29.67 14.59
CA SER A 45 -12.18 28.28 14.47
C SER A 45 -13.29 27.42 13.88
N GLN A 46 -13.10 26.84 12.69
CA GLN A 46 -13.92 25.71 12.26
C GLN A 46 -13.37 24.45 12.93
N GLY A 47 -14.08 23.96 13.95
CA GLY A 47 -13.71 22.77 14.73
C GLY A 47 -12.96 23.15 16.01
N GLY A 48 -13.49 22.74 17.16
CA GLY A 48 -13.14 23.28 18.47
C GLY A 48 -11.74 22.93 19.01
N ASN A 49 -11.28 23.80 19.91
CA ASN A 49 -10.16 23.62 20.84
C ASN A 49 -8.78 23.32 20.25
N ALA A 50 -8.20 24.33 19.58
CA ALA A 50 -6.80 24.70 19.70
C ALA A 50 -6.69 26.18 19.32
N LEU A 51 -5.73 26.93 19.88
CA LEU A 51 -5.34 28.24 19.37
C LEU A 51 -4.75 28.05 17.97
N SER A 52 -5.63 27.95 16.97
CA SER A 52 -5.27 27.88 15.56
C SER A 52 -4.92 29.30 15.11
N THR A 53 -3.63 29.63 15.07
CA THR A 53 -3.18 30.74 14.22
C THR A 53 -3.40 30.27 12.79
N THR A 54 -4.56 30.56 12.22
CA THR A 54 -4.94 30.15 10.86
C THR A 54 -3.83 30.52 9.88
N PHE A 55 -3.15 29.50 9.33
CA PHE A 55 -2.20 29.66 8.25
C PHE A 55 -2.99 29.87 6.95
N GLY A 56 -3.23 31.12 6.56
CA GLY A 56 -3.93 31.47 5.33
C GLY A 56 -4.28 32.95 5.25
N SER A 57 -4.06 33.57 4.10
CA SER A 57 -4.39 34.99 3.86
C SER A 57 -5.90 35.14 3.70
N SER A 58 -6.59 35.76 4.66
CA SER A 58 -7.94 36.29 4.47
C SER A 58 -7.84 37.73 3.99
N TYR A 59 -8.15 37.98 2.72
CA TYR A 59 -8.41 39.34 2.23
C TYR A 59 -9.83 39.74 2.63
N VAL A 60 -9.96 40.81 3.42
CA VAL A 60 -11.25 41.48 3.67
C VAL A 60 -11.27 42.76 2.83
N GLU A 61 -12.14 42.80 1.83
CA GLU A 61 -12.31 43.97 0.95
C GLU A 61 -12.73 45.21 1.77
N GLY A 62 -12.05 46.35 1.55
CA GLY A 62 -12.34 47.62 2.24
C GLY A 62 -11.54 47.91 3.52
N ALA A 63 -10.71 46.97 3.99
CA ALA A 63 -9.71 47.21 5.03
C ALA A 63 -8.30 47.09 4.44
N ALA A 64 -7.39 48.00 4.79
CA ALA A 64 -5.96 47.82 4.54
C ALA A 64 -5.40 46.75 5.50
N GLN A 65 -5.91 45.52 5.40
CA GLN A 65 -5.55 44.40 6.26
C GLN A 65 -5.45 43.13 5.42
N THR A 66 -4.25 42.86 4.91
CA THR A 66 -3.79 41.46 4.83
C THR A 66 -2.57 41.39 5.72
N THR A 67 -2.63 40.70 6.85
CA THR A 67 -1.45 40.63 7.71
C THR A 67 -1.34 39.33 8.49
N SER A 68 -1.87 38.23 7.98
CA SER A 68 -1.60 36.89 8.54
C SER A 68 -1.64 35.86 7.42
N GLY A 69 -0.55 35.13 7.23
CA GLY A 69 -0.45 34.10 6.21
C GLY A 69 0.84 33.30 6.32
N SER A 70 0.79 32.07 5.80
CA SER A 70 1.99 31.27 5.57
C SER A 70 2.71 31.82 4.35
N PHE A 71 3.92 32.34 4.51
CA PHE A 71 4.75 32.74 3.36
C PHE A 71 5.59 31.56 2.84
N VAL A 72 5.84 30.53 3.65
CA VAL A 72 6.29 29.20 3.20
C VAL A 72 5.24 28.17 3.62
N ASN A 73 4.78 27.33 2.69
CA ASN A 73 3.76 26.33 2.95
C ASN A 73 4.10 25.02 2.22
N LEU A 74 5.08 24.28 2.73
CA LEU A 74 5.52 23.00 2.19
C LEU A 74 5.36 21.92 3.28
N PRO A 75 4.13 21.55 3.68
CA PRO A 75 3.93 20.51 4.70
C PRO A 75 4.38 19.15 4.20
N ALA A 76 4.73 18.26 5.13
CA ALA A 76 5.05 16.88 4.83
C ALA A 76 3.80 16.20 4.21
N ILE A 77 4.02 15.34 3.22
CA ILE A 77 2.98 14.48 2.67
C ILE A 77 2.86 13.20 3.51
N GLY A 78 1.64 12.70 3.65
CA GLY A 78 1.39 11.40 4.28
C GLY A 78 1.86 10.25 3.39
N GLN A 79 2.34 9.17 4.02
CA GLN A 79 2.79 7.96 3.34
C GLN A 79 2.01 6.77 3.91
N ASN A 80 1.68 5.79 3.06
CA ASN A 80 1.02 4.54 3.44
C ASN A 80 -0.27 4.73 4.27
N GLY A 81 -1.03 5.81 4.03
CA GLY A 81 -2.28 6.11 4.73
C GLY A 81 -2.10 6.79 6.11
N TYR A 82 -0.87 7.11 6.52
CA TYR A 82 -0.59 7.81 7.77
C TYR A 82 -0.32 9.30 7.54
N ASN A 83 -0.84 10.14 8.43
CA ASN A 83 -0.56 11.58 8.43
C ASN A 83 0.75 11.90 9.17
N PRO A 84 1.57 12.85 8.68
CA PRO A 84 2.77 13.29 9.39
C PRO A 84 2.47 13.92 10.75
N ALA A 85 3.32 13.65 11.73
CA ALA A 85 3.28 14.36 13.00
C ALA A 85 3.79 15.79 12.80
N SER A 86 3.24 16.77 13.53
CA SER A 86 3.66 18.17 13.45
C SER A 86 4.01 18.75 14.82
N PHE A 87 4.96 19.68 14.80
CA PHE A 87 5.37 20.49 15.94
C PHE A 87 5.40 21.95 15.51
N ALA A 88 4.74 22.82 16.28
CA ALA A 88 4.63 24.23 15.98
C ALA A 88 5.09 25.11 17.15
N VAL A 89 5.80 26.19 16.82
CA VAL A 89 6.22 27.23 17.76
C VAL A 89 5.83 28.58 17.18
N SER A 90 5.29 29.43 18.03
CA SER A 90 5.00 30.84 17.71
C SER A 90 5.70 31.74 18.70
N ILE A 91 6.38 32.76 18.20
CA ILE A 91 6.98 33.83 18.99
C ILE A 91 6.20 35.12 18.77
N PHE A 92 6.05 35.91 19.84
CA PHE A 92 5.33 37.18 19.83
C PHE A 92 6.22 38.30 20.31
N ASN A 93 5.97 39.52 19.85
CA ASN A 93 6.57 40.69 20.47
C ASN A 93 5.91 41.02 21.83
N ALA A 94 6.51 41.91 22.61
CA ALA A 94 6.02 42.25 23.97
C ALA A 94 4.58 42.76 24.01
N ALA A 95 4.13 43.45 22.95
CA ALA A 95 2.77 43.95 22.83
C ALA A 95 1.77 42.90 22.30
N ALA A 96 2.23 41.66 22.06
CA ALA A 96 1.46 40.55 21.48
C ALA A 96 0.74 40.89 20.15
N ASN A 97 1.26 41.89 19.43
CA ASN A 97 0.64 42.44 18.23
C ASN A 97 1.44 42.13 16.95
N ARG A 98 2.54 41.40 17.07
CA ARG A 98 3.30 40.83 15.96
C ARG A 98 3.75 39.44 16.34
N PHE A 99 3.71 38.52 15.37
CA PHE A 99 4.10 37.14 15.60
C PHE A 99 4.80 36.50 14.40
N LEU A 100 5.60 35.48 14.71
CA LEU A 100 6.23 34.59 13.76
C LEU A 100 5.96 33.15 14.20
N SER A 101 5.53 32.31 13.27
CA SER A 101 5.18 30.91 13.50
C SER A 101 5.99 30.01 12.59
N LEU A 102 6.54 28.94 13.18
CA LEU A 102 7.21 27.84 12.49
C LEU A 102 6.49 26.55 12.86
N GLU A 103 6.06 25.79 11.86
CA GLU A 103 5.54 24.44 12.02
C GLU A 103 6.41 23.47 11.20
N LEU A 104 6.98 22.47 11.87
CA LEU A 104 7.68 21.36 11.25
C LEU A 104 6.76 20.15 11.26
N SER A 105 6.70 19.45 10.13
CA SER A 105 5.94 18.21 9.99
C SER A 105 6.85 17.10 9.46
N ALA A 106 6.76 15.90 10.04
CA ALA A 106 7.62 14.79 9.68
C ALA A 106 6.90 13.45 9.77
N LEU A 107 7.25 12.54 8.86
CA LEU A 107 6.79 11.16 8.84
C LEU A 107 7.95 10.28 8.37
N GLU A 108 8.16 9.18 9.07
CA GLU A 108 9.01 8.07 8.62
C GLU A 108 8.15 6.81 8.63
N ALA A 109 8.16 6.09 7.51
CA ALA A 109 7.41 4.86 7.32
C ALA A 109 8.39 3.75 6.88
N ASP A 110 8.48 2.71 7.70
CA ASP A 110 9.23 1.49 7.42
C ASP A 110 8.22 0.33 7.32
N GLY A 111 8.18 -0.34 6.17
CA GLY A 111 7.24 -1.40 5.86
C GLY A 111 7.98 -2.66 5.45
N LYS A 112 7.93 -3.70 6.30
CA LYS A 112 8.54 -5.01 6.06
C LYS A 112 7.44 -6.07 5.94
N GLY A 113 7.46 -6.81 4.83
CA GLY A 113 6.53 -7.89 4.56
C GLY A 113 7.26 -9.19 4.23
N LYS A 114 6.70 -10.31 4.70
CA LYS A 114 7.15 -11.64 4.29
C LYS A 114 5.94 -12.53 4.07
N VAL A 115 5.77 -13.03 2.85
CA VAL A 115 4.72 -13.96 2.47
C VAL A 115 5.36 -15.30 2.12
N VAL A 116 4.84 -16.38 2.70
CA VAL A 116 5.28 -17.75 2.40
C VAL A 116 4.07 -18.56 1.95
N SER A 117 4.13 -19.14 0.75
CA SER A 117 3.12 -20.07 0.24
C SER A 117 3.72 -21.46 0.11
N SER A 118 3.05 -22.48 0.66
CA SER A 118 3.54 -23.86 0.70
C SER A 118 2.48 -24.87 0.21
N PRO A 119 2.22 -24.95 -1.11
CA PRO A 119 1.29 -25.95 -1.65
C PRO A 119 1.90 -27.36 -1.56
N ARG A 120 1.06 -28.35 -1.24
CA ARG A 120 1.46 -29.74 -1.04
C ARG A 120 0.50 -30.66 -1.80
N VAL A 121 1.03 -31.62 -2.53
CA VAL A 121 0.23 -32.60 -3.30
C VAL A 121 0.85 -33.99 -3.21
N VAL A 122 0.01 -35.01 -3.13
CA VAL A 122 0.44 -36.42 -3.13
C VAL A 122 0.00 -37.04 -4.46
N THR A 123 0.92 -37.73 -5.13
CA THR A 123 0.62 -38.42 -6.41
C THR A 123 1.46 -39.69 -6.55
N ALA A 124 1.08 -40.54 -7.51
CA ALA A 124 1.84 -41.74 -7.84
C ALA A 124 2.83 -41.51 -8.99
N ASP A 125 3.75 -42.46 -9.17
CA ASP A 125 4.72 -42.47 -10.27
C ASP A 125 4.05 -42.27 -11.64
N GLN A 126 4.56 -41.32 -12.42
CA GLN A 126 4.08 -40.92 -13.76
C GLN A 126 2.64 -40.40 -13.81
N ILE A 127 2.03 -40.05 -12.67
CA ILE A 127 0.69 -39.47 -12.60
C ILE A 127 0.77 -37.96 -12.35
N LYS A 128 0.23 -37.17 -13.28
CA LYS A 128 0.08 -35.72 -13.13
C LYS A 128 -0.87 -35.42 -11.97
N ALA A 129 -0.45 -34.53 -11.07
CA ALA A 129 -1.28 -33.99 -10.01
C ALA A 129 -1.26 -32.47 -10.00
N LEU A 130 -2.38 -31.88 -9.58
CA LEU A 130 -2.63 -30.45 -9.59
C LEU A 130 -3.26 -30.05 -8.25
N ILE A 131 -2.73 -28.99 -7.64
CA ILE A 131 -3.38 -28.29 -6.54
C ILE A 131 -3.46 -26.80 -6.88
N GLU A 132 -4.65 -26.24 -6.77
CA GLU A 132 -4.94 -24.83 -7.07
C GLU A 132 -5.72 -24.19 -5.92
N GLN A 133 -5.32 -22.99 -5.52
CA GLN A 133 -6.05 -22.17 -4.56
C GLN A 133 -6.10 -20.73 -5.06
N GLY A 134 -7.31 -20.21 -5.29
CA GLY A 134 -7.50 -18.83 -5.74
C GLY A 134 -8.93 -18.57 -6.16
N THR A 135 -9.10 -17.58 -7.03
CA THR A 135 -10.40 -17.20 -7.57
C THR A 135 -10.32 -17.03 -9.08
N GLU A 136 -11.48 -17.02 -9.74
CA GLU A 136 -11.62 -16.75 -11.16
C GLU A 136 -12.32 -15.42 -11.36
N LEU A 137 -11.72 -14.55 -12.18
CA LEU A 137 -12.25 -13.23 -12.49
C LEU A 137 -12.93 -13.25 -13.87
N PRO A 138 -14.22 -12.87 -13.97
CA PRO A 138 -14.91 -12.75 -15.24
C PRO A 138 -14.44 -11.49 -15.99
N TYR A 139 -14.24 -11.60 -17.30
CA TYR A 139 -13.97 -10.49 -18.20
C TYR A 139 -14.77 -10.62 -19.49
N GLN A 140 -15.24 -9.49 -20.01
CA GLN A 140 -16.01 -9.47 -21.24
C GLN A 140 -15.08 -9.55 -22.45
N VAL A 141 -15.37 -10.47 -23.35
CA VAL A 141 -14.68 -10.62 -24.64
C VAL A 141 -15.65 -10.37 -25.79
N ALA A 142 -15.15 -9.74 -26.85
CA ALA A 142 -15.85 -9.68 -28.11
C ALA A 142 -15.70 -11.03 -28.83
N THR A 143 -16.83 -11.64 -29.20
CA THR A 143 -16.82 -12.79 -30.09
C THR A 143 -16.58 -12.32 -31.52
N SER A 144 -16.12 -13.23 -32.39
CA SER A 144 -15.91 -12.96 -33.83
C SER A 144 -17.18 -12.51 -34.56
N SER A 145 -18.36 -12.77 -33.98
CA SER A 145 -19.67 -12.34 -34.47
C SER A 145 -20.15 -10.99 -33.94
N GLY A 146 -19.35 -10.28 -33.13
CA GLY A 146 -19.70 -8.99 -32.54
C GLY A 146 -20.60 -9.08 -31.29
N ALA A 147 -20.88 -10.28 -30.79
CA ALA A 147 -21.55 -10.47 -29.51
C ALA A 147 -20.56 -10.39 -28.33
N THR A 148 -21.07 -10.12 -27.14
CA THR A 148 -20.27 -10.12 -25.91
C THR A 148 -20.38 -11.49 -25.24
N SER A 149 -19.26 -12.03 -24.78
CA SER A 149 -19.19 -13.25 -23.98
C SER A 149 -18.38 -13.01 -22.71
N ILE A 150 -18.64 -13.79 -21.66
CA ILE A 150 -17.88 -13.72 -20.41
C ILE A 150 -16.86 -14.86 -20.42
N ALA A 151 -15.59 -14.51 -20.33
CA ALA A 151 -14.48 -15.43 -20.14
C ALA A 151 -13.93 -15.30 -18.72
N PHE A 152 -13.36 -16.39 -18.18
CA PHE A 152 -12.80 -16.40 -16.83
C PHE A 152 -11.27 -16.48 -16.89
N ARG A 153 -10.60 -15.67 -16.07
CA ARG A 153 -9.16 -15.75 -15.87
C ARG A 153 -8.87 -16.12 -14.41
N LYS A 154 -8.06 -17.15 -14.21
CA LYS A 154 -7.62 -17.59 -12.90
C LYS A 154 -6.61 -16.61 -12.30
N ALA A 155 -6.77 -16.30 -11.02
CA ALA A 155 -5.77 -15.66 -10.17
C ALA A 155 -5.56 -16.59 -8.97
N ASN A 156 -4.63 -17.54 -9.10
CA ASN A 156 -4.45 -18.61 -8.14
C ASN A 156 -2.98 -18.92 -7.86
N LEU A 157 -2.76 -19.55 -6.70
CA LEU A 157 -1.57 -20.34 -6.42
C LEU A 157 -1.78 -21.73 -7.04
N LYS A 158 -0.91 -22.14 -7.96
CA LYS A 158 -0.95 -23.44 -8.65
C LYS A 158 0.35 -24.20 -8.41
N LEU A 159 0.24 -25.48 -8.09
CA LEU A 159 1.32 -26.46 -8.21
C LEU A 159 0.82 -27.62 -9.06
N GLU A 160 1.40 -27.78 -10.23
CA GLU A 160 1.20 -28.90 -11.14
C GLU A 160 2.50 -29.70 -11.24
N VAL A 161 2.42 -31.01 -11.06
CA VAL A 161 3.60 -31.87 -11.03
C VAL A 161 3.35 -33.23 -11.67
N THR A 162 4.32 -33.72 -12.43
CA THR A 162 4.38 -35.11 -12.90
C THR A 162 5.70 -35.73 -12.44
N PRO A 163 5.69 -36.61 -11.43
CA PRO A 163 6.91 -37.25 -10.96
C PRO A 163 7.24 -38.50 -11.75
N GLN A 164 8.54 -38.82 -11.83
CA GLN A 164 9.07 -40.08 -12.31
C GLN A 164 10.09 -40.61 -11.30
N ILE A 165 9.83 -41.79 -10.75
CA ILE A 165 10.65 -42.40 -9.70
C ILE A 165 11.59 -43.43 -10.33
N THR A 166 12.87 -43.11 -10.31
CA THR A 166 13.93 -43.99 -10.79
C THR A 166 14.06 -45.26 -9.92
N PRO A 167 14.63 -46.37 -10.44
CA PRO A 167 14.87 -47.58 -9.65
C PRO A 167 15.76 -47.34 -8.42
N GLU A 168 16.67 -46.36 -8.49
CA GLU A 168 17.60 -46.00 -7.41
C GLU A 168 16.93 -45.15 -6.31
N GLY A 169 15.68 -44.73 -6.51
CA GLY A 169 14.91 -43.95 -5.55
C GLY A 169 14.97 -42.43 -5.75
N ASN A 170 15.72 -41.94 -6.75
CA ASN A 170 15.67 -40.53 -7.14
C ASN A 170 14.35 -40.21 -7.86
N ILE A 171 13.89 -38.97 -7.73
CA ILE A 171 12.64 -38.50 -8.33
C ILE A 171 12.98 -37.41 -9.34
N ILE A 172 12.58 -37.61 -10.59
CA ILE A 172 12.60 -36.59 -11.64
C ILE A 172 11.22 -35.93 -11.62
N LEU A 173 11.17 -34.61 -11.63
CA LEU A 173 9.92 -33.86 -11.52
C LEU A 173 9.78 -32.93 -12.73
N ASP A 174 8.66 -33.04 -13.42
CA ASP A 174 8.14 -31.97 -14.28
C ASP A 174 7.20 -31.10 -13.43
N LEU A 175 7.50 -29.80 -13.33
CA LEU A 175 6.88 -28.88 -12.37
C LEU A 175 6.44 -27.60 -13.07
N ASP A 176 5.19 -27.21 -12.83
CA ASP A 176 4.65 -25.90 -13.19
C ASP A 176 4.03 -25.25 -11.94
N VAL A 177 4.61 -24.12 -11.52
CA VAL A 177 4.30 -23.43 -10.27
C VAL A 177 3.96 -21.97 -10.56
N ASN A 178 2.71 -21.58 -10.32
CA ASN A 178 2.25 -20.21 -10.53
C ASN A 178 1.75 -19.58 -9.22
N LYS A 179 1.94 -18.27 -9.10
CA LYS A 179 1.40 -17.46 -7.99
C LYS A 179 0.83 -16.17 -8.59
N ASP A 180 -0.45 -16.22 -8.91
CA ASP A 180 -1.18 -15.08 -9.44
C ASP A 180 -2.10 -14.48 -8.37
N THR A 181 -2.15 -13.15 -8.32
CA THR A 181 -3.02 -12.39 -7.41
C THR A 181 -3.88 -11.41 -8.18
N VAL A 182 -5.04 -11.04 -7.62
CA VAL A 182 -5.88 -9.99 -8.19
C VAL A 182 -5.14 -8.65 -8.09
N GLY A 183 -5.03 -7.92 -9.20
CA GLY A 183 -4.20 -6.70 -9.27
C GLY A 183 -4.78 -5.50 -8.51
N GLN A 184 -6.11 -5.36 -8.48
CA GLN A 184 -6.80 -4.41 -7.60
C GLN A 184 -7.81 -5.17 -6.74
N SER A 185 -7.72 -4.97 -5.43
CA SER A 185 -8.83 -5.28 -4.54
C SER A 185 -9.81 -4.12 -4.64
N THR A 186 -10.98 -4.37 -5.21
CA THR A 186 -12.11 -3.42 -5.17
C THR A 186 -12.55 -3.19 -3.73
#